data_AF-A0A7U9RFN1-F1
#
_entry.id   AF-A0A7U9RFN1-F1
#
_cell.length_a   1.000
_cell.length_b   1.000
_cell.length_c   1.000
_cell.angle_alpha   90.00
_cell.angle_beta   90.00
_cell.angle_gamma   90.00
#
_symmetry.space_group_name_H-M   'P 1'
#
loop_
_entity.id
_entity.type
_entity.pdbx_description
1 polymer ?
#
loop_
_entity_poly.entity_id
_entity_poly.type
_entity_poly.pdbx_seq_one_letter_code
_entity_poly.pdbx_strand_id
1 'polypeptide(L)'
;MEEKELKELLLEKLHIELHLFKDSMLQKTKKEIYEASYKIEVYVNVYEILMEEVGSLDIETVRGILHWKYGILESLYEEWLGHDDNSFDELKSYVGSELGVMAQGDISCRKEEDGEKSGQAA
;
A
#
# COMPACT_ATOMS: atom_id res chain seq x y z
N MET A 1 -23.32 -19.11 11.59
CA MET A 1 -22.86 -17.71 11.62
C MET A 1 -23.36 -17.06 10.36
N GLU A 2 -24.14 -16.00 10.49
CA GLU A 2 -24.67 -15.23 9.36
C GLU A 2 -23.54 -14.47 8.65
N GLU A 3 -23.76 -14.03 7.41
CA GLU A 3 -22.73 -13.29 6.63
C GLU A 3 -22.20 -12.07 7.39
N LYS A 4 -23.12 -11.30 7.98
CA LYS A 4 -22.78 -10.12 8.76
C LYS A 4 -21.88 -10.45 9.96
N GLU A 5 -22.20 -11.51 10.69
CA GLU A 5 -21.41 -11.96 11.85
C GLU A 5 -20.00 -12.39 11.44
N LEU A 6 -19.85 -13.04 10.27
CA LEU A 6 -18.53 -13.44 9.76
C LEU A 6 -17.68 -12.22 9.36
N LYS A 7 -18.30 -11.21 8.74
CA LYS A 7 -17.62 -9.95 8.40
C LYS A 7 -17.21 -9.19 9.65
N GLU A 8 -18.09 -9.07 10.65
CA GLU A 8 -17.77 -8.46 11.95
C GLU A 8 -16.62 -9.19 12.65
N LEU A 9 -16.61 -10.53 12.62
CA LEU A 9 -15.52 -11.33 13.19
C LEU A 9 -14.18 -11.08 12.47
N LEU A 10 -14.20 -10.91 11.15
CA LEU A 10 -13.00 -10.58 10.39
C LEU A 10 -12.46 -9.19 10.78
N LEU A 11 -13.33 -8.19 10.90
CA LEU A 11 -12.95 -6.85 11.36
C LEU A 11 -12.35 -6.89 12.77
N GLU A 12 -12.94 -7.64 13.70
CA GLU A 12 -12.41 -7.81 15.05
C GLU A 12 -11.01 -8.45 15.02
N LYS A 13 -10.82 -9.49 14.20
CA LYS A 13 -9.52 -10.15 14.02
C LYS A 13 -8.46 -9.17 13.52
N LEU A 14 -8.77 -8.36 12.50
CA LEU A 14 -7.87 -7.34 11.96
C LEU A 14 -7.52 -6.29 13.02
N HIS A 15 -8.51 -5.86 13.82
CA HIS A 15 -8.29 -4.91 14.90
C HIS A 15 -7.33 -5.44 15.95
N ILE A 16 -7.52 -6.69 16.39
CA ILE A 16 -6.64 -7.36 17.35
C ILE A 16 -5.22 -7.47 16.79
N GLU A 17 -5.08 -7.86 15.52
CA GLU A 17 -3.77 -8.00 14.88
C GLU A 17 -3.01 -6.67 14.82
N LEU A 18 -3.67 -5.59 14.40
CA LEU A 18 -3.05 -4.25 14.40
C LEU A 18 -2.69 -3.80 15.81
N HIS A 19 -3.54 -4.06 16.79
CA HIS A 19 -3.29 -3.70 18.18
C HIS A 19 -2.06 -4.42 18.74
N LEU A 20 -1.98 -5.74 18.57
CA LEU A 20 -0.82 -6.54 18.97
C LEU A 20 0.46 -6.10 18.27
N PHE A 21 0.38 -5.76 16.99
CA PHE A 21 1.51 -5.20 16.26
C PHE A 21 1.98 -3.87 16.87
N LYS A 22 1.06 -2.92 17.13
CA LYS A 22 1.38 -1.63 17.75
C LYS A 22 2.00 -1.80 19.14
N ASP A 23 1.44 -2.69 19.97
CA ASP A 23 1.99 -3.00 21.28
C ASP A 23 3.41 -3.55 21.19
N SER A 24 3.67 -4.42 20.20
CA SER A 24 5.02 -4.94 19.95
C SER A 24 6.01 -3.84 19.55
N MET A 25 5.57 -2.82 18.79
CA MET A 25 6.40 -1.67 18.41
C MET A 25 6.71 -0.77 19.59
N LEU A 26 5.77 -0.62 20.55
CA LEU A 26 5.99 0.19 21.76
C LEU A 26 7.07 -0.37 22.68
N GLN A 27 7.36 -1.68 22.59
CA GLN A 27 8.46 -2.30 23.35
C GLN A 27 9.84 -2.13 22.68
N LYS A 28 9.90 -1.56 21.47
CA LYS A 28 11.16 -1.39 20.72
C LYS A 28 11.87 -0.08 21.07
N THR A 29 13.18 -0.06 20.84
CA THR A 29 13.99 1.16 20.94
C THR A 29 13.66 2.14 19.81
N LYS A 30 14.02 3.42 19.98
CA LYS A 30 13.84 4.45 18.95
C LYS A 30 14.49 4.06 17.61
N LYS A 31 15.66 3.41 17.64
CA LYS A 31 16.36 2.97 16.43
C LYS A 31 15.58 1.87 15.72
N GLU A 32 15.11 0.87 16.45
CA GLU A 32 14.32 -0.23 15.88
C GLU A 32 12.97 0.26 15.33
N ILE A 33 12.33 1.24 15.99
CA ILE A 33 11.12 1.89 15.47
C ILE A 33 11.42 2.63 14.17
N TYR A 34 12.53 3.35 14.09
CA TYR A 34 12.95 4.04 12.87
C TYR A 34 13.18 3.05 11.72
N GLU A 35 13.88 1.94 11.98
CA GLU A 35 14.10 0.87 11.00
C GLU A 35 12.79 0.20 10.56
N ALA A 36 11.82 0.09 11.47
CA ALA A 36 10.49 -0.46 11.19
C ALA A 36 9.49 0.57 10.62
N SER A 37 9.89 1.82 10.41
CA SER A 37 8.96 2.92 10.05
C SER A 37 8.12 2.62 8.81
N TYR A 38 8.75 2.08 7.76
CA TYR A 38 8.04 1.67 6.54
C TYR A 38 7.00 0.59 6.82
N LYS A 39 7.39 -0.44 7.58
CA LYS A 39 6.46 -1.51 7.97
C LYS A 39 5.29 -0.98 8.78
N ILE A 40 5.54 -0.07 9.73
CA ILE A 40 4.50 0.55 10.56
C ILE A 40 3.48 1.28 9.68
N GLU A 41 3.95 2.10 8.74
CA GLU A 41 3.10 2.84 7.81
C GLU A 41 2.25 1.91 6.95
N VAL A 42 2.89 0.92 6.30
CA VAL A 42 2.19 -0.02 5.44
C VAL A 42 1.18 -0.85 6.23
N TYR A 43 1.52 -1.28 7.46
CA TYR A 43 0.59 -2.02 8.32
C TYR A 43 -0.69 -1.24 8.62
N VAL A 44 -0.56 0.05 8.91
CA VAL A 44 -1.72 0.93 9.16
C VAL A 44 -2.54 1.09 7.88
N ASN A 45 -1.88 1.36 6.75
CA ASN A 45 -2.57 1.55 5.46
C ASN A 45 -3.30 0.29 5.00
N VAL A 46 -2.68 -0.89 5.11
CA VAL A 46 -3.32 -2.17 4.79
C VAL A 46 -4.54 -2.40 5.68
N TYR A 47 -4.44 -2.13 6.98
CA TYR A 47 -5.59 -2.24 7.88
C TYR A 47 -6.73 -1.30 7.45
N GLU A 48 -6.44 -0.03 7.17
CA GLU A 48 -7.45 0.96 6.77
C GLU A 48 -8.15 0.55 5.47
N ILE A 49 -7.39 0.10 4.47
CA ILE A 49 -7.93 -0.44 3.22
C ILE A 49 -8.86 -1.64 3.50
N LEU A 50 -8.43 -2.59 4.33
CA LEU A 50 -9.25 -3.76 4.66
C LEU A 50 -10.53 -3.37 5.40
N MET A 51 -10.50 -2.36 6.27
CA MET A 51 -11.70 -1.88 6.96
C MET A 51 -12.77 -1.34 6.00
N GLU A 52 -12.35 -0.76 4.88
CA GLU A 52 -13.24 -0.28 3.82
C GLU A 52 -13.73 -1.42 2.92
N GLU A 53 -12.84 -2.37 2.61
CA GLU A 53 -13.11 -3.43 1.62
C GLU A 53 -13.87 -4.65 2.18
N VAL A 54 -13.78 -4.97 3.48
CA VAL A 54 -14.41 -6.19 4.04
C VAL A 54 -15.92 -6.25 3.80
N GLY A 55 -16.59 -5.10 3.73
CA GLY A 55 -18.01 -5.03 3.41
C GLY A 55 -18.35 -5.56 2.01
N SER A 56 -17.45 -5.36 1.04
CA SER A 56 -17.62 -5.71 -0.38
C SER A 56 -17.24 -7.17 -0.68
N LEU A 57 -16.48 -7.82 0.20
CA LEU A 57 -16.02 -9.20 0.01
C LEU A 57 -17.19 -10.19 -0.01
N ASP A 58 -17.07 -11.20 -0.87
CA ASP A 58 -17.96 -12.36 -0.86
C ASP A 58 -17.70 -13.24 0.36
N ILE A 59 -18.72 -14.00 0.76
CA ILE A 59 -18.69 -14.78 2.00
C ILE A 59 -17.67 -15.92 1.98
N GLU A 60 -17.36 -16.49 0.81
CA GLU A 60 -16.38 -17.57 0.71
C GLU A 60 -14.96 -17.04 0.88
N THR A 61 -14.67 -15.85 0.35
CA THR A 61 -13.43 -15.12 0.62
C THR A 61 -13.28 -14.80 2.11
N VAL A 62 -14.32 -14.24 2.75
CA VAL A 62 -14.29 -13.96 4.20
C VAL A 62 -14.02 -15.22 5.01
N ARG A 63 -14.67 -16.34 4.67
CA ARG A 63 -14.42 -17.62 5.34
C ARG A 63 -13.00 -18.12 5.11
N GLY A 64 -12.48 -18.01 3.90
CA GLY A 64 -11.10 -18.37 3.57
C GLY A 64 -10.10 -17.62 4.45
N ILE A 65 -10.28 -16.30 4.58
CA ILE A 65 -9.43 -15.44 5.41
C ILE A 65 -9.57 -15.77 6.89
N LEU A 66 -10.78 -16.03 7.40
CA LEU A 66 -10.98 -16.39 8.81
C LEU A 66 -10.31 -17.70 9.20
N HIS A 67 -10.26 -18.68 8.28
CA HIS A 67 -9.56 -19.96 8.48
C HIS A 67 -8.03 -19.83 8.32
N TRP A 68 -7.54 -18.67 7.86
CA TRP A 68 -6.12 -18.42 7.71
C TRP A 68 -5.42 -18.45 9.08
N LYS A 69 -4.37 -19.26 9.16
CA LYS A 69 -3.64 -19.53 10.41
C LYS A 69 -2.57 -18.48 10.73
N TYR A 70 -2.18 -17.68 9.75
CA TYR A 70 -1.14 -16.66 9.90
C TYR A 70 -1.75 -15.27 10.11
N GLY A 71 -0.91 -14.27 10.44
CA GLY A 71 -1.34 -12.88 10.50
C GLY A 71 -1.69 -12.35 9.12
N ILE A 72 -2.87 -11.76 8.96
CA ILE A 72 -3.37 -11.22 7.68
C ILE A 72 -2.54 -10.00 7.28
N LEU A 73 -2.30 -9.08 8.21
CA LEU A 73 -1.55 -7.85 7.97
C LEU A 73 -0.07 -8.16 7.67
N GLU A 74 0.53 -9.11 8.40
CA GLU A 74 1.90 -9.55 8.11
C GLU A 74 1.99 -10.16 6.71
N SER A 75 1.06 -11.06 6.39
CA SER A 75 1.08 -11.78 5.11
C SER A 75 0.95 -10.79 3.94
N LEU A 76 0.06 -9.80 4.05
CA LEU A 76 -0.12 -8.79 3.00
C LEU A 76 1.07 -7.83 2.91
N TYR A 77 1.71 -7.48 4.03
CA TYR A 77 2.93 -6.69 4.03
C TYR A 77 4.09 -7.43 3.33
N GLU A 78 4.29 -8.71 3.63
CA GLU A 78 5.32 -9.53 3.00
C GLU A 78 5.08 -9.67 1.49
N GLU A 79 3.84 -9.94 1.08
CA GLU A 79 3.47 -10.02 -0.33
C GLU A 79 3.67 -8.68 -1.05
N TRP A 80 3.32 -7.57 -0.39
CA TRP A 80 3.57 -6.22 -0.91
C TRP A 80 5.06 -5.93 -1.10
N LEU A 81 5.93 -6.33 -0.16
CA LEU A 81 7.38 -6.18 -0.33
C LEU A 81 7.94 -6.99 -1.52
N GLY A 82 7.28 -8.10 -1.86
CA GLY A 82 7.62 -8.92 -3.03
C GLY A 82 7.03 -8.39 -4.34
N HIS A 83 6.10 -7.43 -4.29
CA HIS A 83 5.44 -6.88 -5.45
C HIS A 83 6.37 -5.93 -6.21
N ASP A 84 6.73 -6.30 -7.43
CA ASP A 84 7.49 -5.43 -8.33
C ASP A 84 6.56 -4.36 -8.92
N ASP A 85 6.67 -3.12 -8.43
CA ASP A 85 5.88 -1.99 -8.92
C ASP A 85 6.52 -1.30 -10.14
N ASN A 86 7.66 -1.81 -10.64
CA ASN A 86 8.50 -1.22 -11.69
C ASN A 86 8.90 0.26 -11.44
N SER A 87 8.58 0.86 -10.29
CA SER A 87 8.73 2.31 -10.05
C SER A 87 10.20 2.71 -10.06
N PHE A 88 11.07 1.84 -9.54
CA PHE A 88 12.51 2.07 -9.55
C PHE A 88 13.09 2.01 -10.96
N ASP A 89 12.64 1.08 -11.79
CA ASP A 89 13.11 0.96 -13.17
C ASP A 89 12.61 2.10 -14.04
N GLU A 90 11.35 2.53 -13.85
CA GLU A 90 10.81 3.76 -14.45
C GLU A 90 11.61 4.99 -14.02
N LEU A 91 11.84 5.16 -12.72
CA LEU A 91 12.63 6.27 -12.17
C LEU A 91 14.06 6.25 -12.70
N LYS A 92 14.69 5.08 -12.75
CA LYS A 92 16.06 4.90 -13.27
C LYS A 92 16.14 5.28 -14.75
N SER A 93 15.16 4.86 -15.54
CA SER A 93 15.04 5.24 -16.96
C SER A 93 14.90 6.75 -17.11
N TYR A 94 14.00 7.36 -16.34
CA TYR A 94 13.78 8.81 -16.31
C TYR A 94 15.06 9.57 -15.95
N VAL A 95 15.70 9.23 -14.82
CA VAL A 95 16.96 9.85 -14.37
C VAL A 95 18.04 9.73 -15.44
N GLY A 96 18.18 8.56 -16.08
CA GLY A 96 19.14 8.37 -17.17
C GLY A 96 18.88 9.30 -18.35
N SER A 97 17.62 9.48 -18.74
CA SER A 97 17.24 10.39 -19.82
C SER A 97 17.53 11.85 -19.47
N GLU A 98 17.25 12.28 -18.23
CA GLU A 98 17.46 13.65 -17.79
C GLU A 98 18.95 13.99 -17.68
N LEU A 99 19.81 13.08 -17.20
CA LEU A 99 21.25 13.33 -17.12
C LEU A 99 21.87 13.71 -18.48
N GLY A 100 21.37 13.13 -19.58
CA GLY A 100 21.79 13.48 -20.93
C GLY A 100 21.41 14.91 -21.33
N VAL A 101 20.23 15.37 -20.91
CA VAL A 101 19.74 16.74 -21.10
C VAL A 101 20.55 17.72 -20.25
N MET A 102 20.77 17.39 -18.98
CA MET A 102 21.57 18.21 -18.05
C MET A 102 23.00 18.44 -18.56
N ALA A 103 23.63 17.41 -19.12
CA ALA A 103 24.99 17.50 -19.67
C ALA A 103 25.10 18.45 -20.87
N GLN A 104 23.99 18.73 -21.57
CA GLN A 104 23.95 19.63 -22.74
C GLN A 104 23.66 21.09 -22.38
N GLY A 105 23.41 21.38 -21.09
CA GLY A 105 23.38 22.76 -20.57
C GLY A 105 22.02 23.46 -20.55
N ASP A 106 20.92 22.80 -20.93
CA ASP A 106 19.58 23.42 -20.92
C ASP A 106 18.52 22.51 -20.27
N ILE A 107 18.32 22.69 -18.96
CA ILE A 107 17.13 22.15 -18.24
C ILE A 107 15.95 23.13 -18.35
N SER A 108 16.19 24.40 -18.72
CA SER A 108 15.18 25.46 -18.65
C SER A 108 14.13 25.47 -19.77
N CYS A 109 14.12 24.50 -20.70
CA CYS A 109 13.41 24.66 -21.97
C CYS A 109 12.34 23.59 -22.28
N ARG A 110 11.83 22.83 -21.31
CA ARG A 110 10.54 22.13 -21.51
C ARG A 110 9.44 23.01 -20.97
N LYS A 111 8.92 23.89 -21.84
CA LYS A 111 7.63 24.51 -21.63
C LYS A 111 6.62 23.40 -21.38
N GLU A 112 5.82 23.55 -20.34
CA GLU A 112 4.51 22.92 -20.27
C GLU A 112 3.84 23.18 -21.62
N GLU A 113 3.56 22.13 -22.39
CA GLU A 113 2.55 22.22 -23.44
C GLU A 113 1.20 22.34 -22.73
N ASP A 114 0.91 23.54 -22.25
CA ASP A 114 -0.45 23.97 -21.97
C ASP A 114 -1.05 24.36 -23.34
N GLY A 115 -2.08 23.61 -23.76
CA GLY A 115 -2.54 23.63 -25.15
C GLY A 115 -3.87 22.91 -25.39
N GLU A 116 -4.91 23.37 -24.71
CA GLU A 116 -6.35 23.25 -24.97
C GLU A 116 -6.87 22.67 -26.32
N LYS A 117 -7.93 21.86 -26.15
CA LYS A 117 -9.19 21.76 -26.93
C LYS A 117 -9.21 21.02 -28.28
N SER A 118 -9.97 19.93 -28.28
CA SER A 118 -11.22 19.92 -29.07
C SER A 118 -12.27 19.03 -28.40
N GLY A 119 -13.26 19.65 -27.76
CA GLY A 119 -14.55 19.02 -27.62
C GLY A 119 -15.23 18.99 -28.99
N GLN A 120 -15.58 17.81 -29.47
CA GLN A 120 -16.61 17.66 -30.50
C GLN A 120 -17.77 16.90 -29.87
N ALA A 121 -18.78 17.67 -29.47
CA ALA A 121 -20.15 17.21 -29.48
C ALA A 121 -20.62 17.20 -30.94
N ALA A 122 -21.15 16.06 -31.38
CA ALA A 122 -22.12 15.93 -32.45
C ALA A 122 -23.03 14.73 -32.12
#